data_AF-A0A8D8LEG0-F1
#
_entry.id   AF-A0A8D8LEG0-F1
#
_cell.length_a   1.000
_cell.length_b   1.000
_cell.length_c   1.000
_cell.angle_alpha   90.00
_cell.angle_beta   90.00
_cell.angle_gamma   90.00
#
_symmetry.space_group_name_H-M   'P 1'
#
loop_
_entity.id
_entity.type
_entity.pdbx_description
1 polymer ?
#
loop_
_entity_poly.entity_id
_entity_poly.type
_entity_poly.pdbx_seq_one_letter_code
_entity_poly.pdbx_strand_id
1 'polypeptide(L)'
;MLNLISMLKWILTPKLKSIKPRIEPWVTSNQDKRILEIVLTRMRIGHTRLTHSFLFTRSDPPSCACAAPLTVHHVLSCPRHDLIRSSLSSAPSLGDSADGVKCLFQYLSSTSMEILQNGAKVF
;
A
#
# COMPACT_ATOMS: atom_id res chain seq x y z
N MET A 1 11.31 -32.35 -2.17
CA MET A 1 11.29 -32.03 -0.72
C MET A 1 10.94 -30.56 -0.57
N LEU A 2 9.69 -30.25 -0.21
CA LEU A 2 9.27 -28.87 0.06
C LEU A 2 9.89 -28.46 1.39
N ASN A 3 10.82 -27.50 1.36
CA ASN A 3 11.59 -27.06 2.51
C ASN A 3 10.66 -26.60 3.64
N LEU A 4 10.71 -27.30 4.78
CA LEU A 4 10.00 -26.94 6.03
C LEU A 4 10.23 -25.46 6.44
N ILE A 5 11.37 -24.89 6.01
CA ILE A 5 11.78 -23.49 6.21
C ILE A 5 10.86 -22.49 5.47
N SER A 6 10.37 -22.83 4.28
CA SER A 6 9.44 -21.93 3.56
C SER A 6 8.07 -21.92 4.23
N MET A 7 7.62 -23.06 4.76
CA MET A 7 6.33 -23.20 5.46
C MET A 7 6.31 -22.46 6.82
N LEU A 8 7.42 -22.46 7.55
CA LEU A 8 7.58 -21.73 8.82
C LEU A 8 7.58 -20.20 8.65
N LYS A 9 8.04 -19.69 7.50
CA LYS A 9 8.06 -18.24 7.21
C LYS A 9 6.65 -17.64 7.10
N TRP A 10 5.64 -18.44 6.73
CA TRP A 10 4.24 -17.99 6.62
C TRP A 10 3.49 -17.94 7.96
N ILE A 11 3.90 -18.77 8.93
CA ILE A 11 3.22 -18.89 10.24
C ILE A 11 3.70 -17.81 11.22
N LEU A 12 4.93 -17.30 11.05
CA LEU A 12 5.58 -16.42 12.04
C LEU A 12 5.50 -14.92 11.75
N THR A 13 4.93 -14.49 10.61
CA THR A 13 4.66 -13.05 10.38
C THR A 13 3.21 -12.75 10.74
N PRO A 14 2.91 -12.18 11.91
CA PRO A 14 1.57 -11.70 12.19
C PRO A 14 1.17 -10.70 11.09
N LYS A 15 0.14 -11.02 10.30
CA LYS A 15 -0.48 -10.11 9.31
C LYS A 15 -1.28 -9.01 10.01
N LEU A 16 -0.72 -8.43 11.06
CA LEU A 16 -1.33 -7.34 11.81
C LEU A 16 -1.16 -6.08 10.98
N LYS A 17 -2.29 -5.56 10.51
CA LYS A 17 -2.37 -4.26 9.87
C LYS A 17 -2.43 -3.20 10.97
N SER A 18 -1.90 -2.01 10.71
CA SER A 18 -2.06 -0.88 11.61
C SER A 18 -3.55 -0.65 11.89
N ILE A 19 -3.92 -0.72 13.16
CA ILE A 19 -5.30 -0.53 13.61
C ILE A 19 -5.56 0.97 13.69
N LYS A 20 -6.75 1.40 13.26
CA LYS A 20 -7.19 2.78 13.48
C LYS A 20 -7.22 3.04 14.99
N PRO A 21 -6.49 4.04 15.52
CA PRO A 21 -6.39 4.24 16.97
C PRO A 21 -7.70 4.73 17.61
N ARG A 22 -8.63 5.27 16.82
CA ARG A 22 -9.89 5.86 17.30
C ARG A 22 -11.08 5.31 16.51
N ILE A 23 -12.19 5.03 17.21
CA ILE A 23 -13.45 4.56 16.61
C ILE A 23 -14.26 5.78 16.13
N GLU A 24 -13.72 6.48 15.16
CA GLU A 24 -14.36 7.63 14.52
C GLU A 24 -14.43 7.38 13.01
N PRO A 25 -15.27 8.08 12.24
CA PRO A 25 -15.17 8.09 10.78
C PRO A 25 -13.78 8.59 10.34
N TRP A 26 -13.31 8.16 9.16
CA TRP A 26 -12.17 8.83 8.54
C TRP A 26 -12.73 10.05 7.80
N VAL A 27 -12.41 11.25 8.24
CA VAL A 27 -12.87 12.50 7.58
C VAL A 27 -12.39 12.53 6.13
N THR A 28 -11.20 12.01 5.88
CA THR A 28 -10.61 11.88 4.53
C THR A 28 -11.22 10.77 3.68
N SER A 29 -12.12 9.94 4.20
CA SER A 29 -12.79 8.93 3.36
C SER A 29 -13.83 9.52 2.40
N ASN A 30 -14.28 10.76 2.62
CA ASN A 30 -15.15 11.48 1.69
C ASN A 30 -14.27 12.25 0.70
N GLN A 31 -14.23 11.80 -0.55
CA GLN A 31 -13.40 12.42 -1.61
C GLN A 31 -14.29 12.85 -2.77
N ASP A 32 -13.87 13.88 -3.50
CA ASP A 32 -14.62 14.42 -4.65
C ASP A 32 -14.88 13.38 -5.75
N LYS A 33 -14.04 12.34 -5.82
CA LYS A 33 -14.15 11.25 -6.78
C LYS A 33 -14.20 9.91 -6.06
N ARG A 34 -15.24 9.13 -6.35
CA ARG A 34 -15.43 7.76 -5.85
C ARG A 34 -14.20 6.86 -6.02
N ILE A 35 -13.44 7.03 -7.10
CA ILE A 35 -12.24 6.24 -7.36
C ILE A 35 -11.14 6.48 -6.32
N LEU A 36 -10.99 7.71 -5.80
CA LEU A 36 -10.00 8.05 -4.78
C LEU A 36 -10.33 7.37 -3.45
N GLU A 37 -11.62 7.31 -3.09
CA GLU A 37 -12.09 6.59 -1.92
C GLU A 37 -11.81 5.07 -2.02
N ILE A 38 -12.03 4.49 -3.21
CA ILE A 38 -11.74 3.08 -3.48
C ILE A 38 -10.23 2.82 -3.31
N VAL A 39 -9.39 3.67 -3.89
CA VAL A 39 -7.93 3.59 -3.75
C VAL A 39 -7.52 3.67 -2.30
N LEU A 40 -8.01 4.67 -1.55
CA LEU A 40 -7.67 4.88 -0.16
C LEU A 40 -8.10 3.69 0.72
N THR A 41 -9.31 3.18 0.50
CA THR A 41 -9.84 2.01 1.23
C THR A 41 -8.99 0.77 0.97
N ARG A 42 -8.67 0.49 -0.30
CA ARG A 42 -7.83 -0.65 -0.70
C ARG A 42 -6.43 -0.56 -0.12
N MET A 43 -5.82 0.63 -0.15
CA MET A 43 -4.49 0.88 0.42
C MET A 43 -4.49 0.68 1.95
N ARG A 44 -5.49 1.21 2.67
CA ARG A 44 -5.64 1.05 4.13
C ARG A 44 -5.76 -0.41 4.56
N ILE A 45 -6.49 -1.22 3.79
CA ILE A 45 -6.58 -2.67 4.05
C ILE A 45 -5.41 -3.44 3.40
N GLY A 46 -4.47 -2.79 2.73
CA GLY A 46 -3.31 -3.43 2.12
C GLY A 46 -3.57 -4.18 0.80
N HIS A 47 -4.77 -4.09 0.22
CA HIS A 47 -5.17 -4.81 -1.01
C HIS A 47 -4.73 -4.05 -2.27
N THR A 48 -3.51 -4.27 -2.72
CA THR A 48 -3.03 -3.80 -4.03
C THR A 48 -2.60 -4.98 -4.89
N ARG A 49 -2.62 -4.83 -6.22
CA ARG A 49 -2.14 -5.88 -7.13
C ARG A 49 -0.69 -6.25 -6.80
N LEU A 50 0.17 -5.26 -6.56
CA LEU A 50 1.57 -5.45 -6.23
C LEU A 50 1.80 -6.28 -4.96
N THR A 51 0.95 -6.12 -3.94
CA THR A 51 1.13 -6.76 -2.63
C THR A 51 0.26 -7.98 -2.39
N HIS A 52 -0.73 -8.28 -3.25
CA HIS A 52 -1.66 -9.40 -3.07
C HIS A 52 -1.74 -10.37 -4.25
N SER A 53 -1.20 -10.04 -5.43
CA SER A 53 -1.28 -10.94 -6.61
C SER A 53 -0.71 -12.33 -6.33
N PHE A 54 0.38 -12.41 -5.57
CA PHE A 54 1.07 -13.67 -5.25
C PHE A 54 0.17 -14.69 -4.52
N LEU A 55 -0.84 -14.23 -3.78
CA LEU A 55 -1.81 -15.09 -3.11
C LEU A 55 -2.71 -15.83 -4.12
N PHE A 56 -3.09 -15.14 -5.19
CA PHE A 56 -3.94 -15.71 -6.24
C PHE A 56 -3.15 -16.61 -7.18
N THR A 57 -1.90 -16.24 -7.49
CA THR A 57 -1.01 -17.03 -8.36
C THR A 57 -0.28 -18.16 -7.62
N ARG A 58 -0.42 -18.22 -6.28
CA ARG A 58 0.33 -19.14 -5.40
C ARG A 58 1.85 -19.05 -5.62
N SER A 59 2.34 -17.87 -5.94
CA SER A 59 3.77 -17.60 -6.10
C SER A 59 4.38 -17.13 -4.79
N ASP A 60 5.71 -17.00 -4.77
CA ASP A 60 6.41 -16.48 -3.61
C ASP A 60 5.99 -15.02 -3.29
N PRO A 61 6.04 -14.63 -2.00
CA PRO A 61 5.79 -13.25 -1.59
C PRO A 61 6.73 -12.29 -2.33
N PRO A 62 6.22 -11.18 -2.87
CA PRO A 62 7.04 -10.23 -3.59
C PRO A 62 7.99 -9.51 -2.63
N SER A 63 9.20 -9.25 -3.11
CA SER A 63 10.18 -8.39 -2.47
C SER A 63 10.36 -7.11 -3.27
N CYS A 64 10.65 -6.01 -2.57
CA CYS A 64 11.08 -4.78 -3.21
C CYS A 64 12.53 -4.92 -3.70
N ALA A 65 12.92 -4.10 -4.68
CA ALA A 65 14.31 -4.01 -5.14
C ALA A 65 15.31 -3.56 -4.04
N CYS A 66 14.82 -3.04 -2.91
CA CYS A 66 15.64 -2.79 -1.72
C CYS A 66 15.70 -3.98 -0.75
N ALA A 67 15.36 -5.20 -1.22
CA ALA A 67 15.37 -6.47 -0.50
C ALA A 67 14.41 -6.59 0.71
N ALA A 68 13.53 -5.61 0.93
CA ALA A 68 12.50 -5.69 1.97
C ALA A 68 11.23 -6.40 1.46
N PRO A 69 10.42 -7.03 2.34
CA PRO A 69 9.11 -7.55 1.98
C PRO A 69 8.21 -6.46 1.38
N LEU A 70 7.57 -6.74 0.24
CA LEU A 70 6.74 -5.75 -0.43
C LEU A 70 5.37 -5.67 0.26
N THR A 71 5.12 -4.55 0.94
CA THR A 71 3.86 -4.20 1.60
C THR A 71 3.44 -2.78 1.22
N VAL A 72 2.16 -2.42 1.42
CA VAL A 72 1.69 -1.05 1.14
C VAL A 72 2.46 -0.03 1.99
N HIS A 73 2.70 -0.36 3.26
CA HIS A 73 3.50 0.50 4.13
C HIS A 73 4.93 0.64 3.60
N HIS A 74 5.57 -0.47 3.22
CA HIS A 74 6.91 -0.44 2.66
C HIS A 74 6.98 0.41 1.40
N VAL A 75 6.00 0.29 0.49
CA VAL A 75 5.93 1.11 -0.71
C VAL A 75 5.97 2.61 -0.36
N LEU A 76 5.19 3.04 0.63
CA LEU A 76 5.14 4.44 1.06
C LEU A 76 6.43 4.88 1.78
N SER A 77 7.11 3.97 2.47
CA SER A 77 8.34 4.25 3.23
C SER A 77 9.63 3.79 2.53
N CYS A 78 9.57 3.34 1.28
CA CYS A 78 10.71 2.72 0.59
C CYS A 78 11.77 3.79 0.29
N PRO A 79 13.05 3.59 0.65
CA PRO A 79 14.11 4.57 0.36
C PRO A 79 14.24 4.91 -1.14
N ARG A 80 13.90 3.97 -2.02
CA ARG A 80 13.91 4.20 -3.48
C ARG A 80 12.97 5.32 -3.94
N HIS A 81 12.01 5.72 -3.11
CA HIS A 81 11.06 6.79 -3.42
C HIS A 81 11.34 8.07 -2.60
N ASP A 82 12.54 8.21 -2.01
CA ASP A 82 12.93 9.40 -1.25
C ASP A 82 12.80 10.67 -2.09
N LEU A 83 13.31 10.68 -3.32
CA LEU A 83 13.21 11.83 -4.22
C LEU A 83 11.76 12.29 -4.46
N ILE A 84 10.85 11.32 -4.64
CA ILE A 84 9.43 11.63 -4.82
C ILE A 84 8.85 12.19 -3.52
N ARG A 85 9.14 11.58 -2.36
CA ARG A 85 8.65 12.08 -1.07
C ARG A 85 9.17 13.47 -0.73
N SER A 86 10.43 13.77 -1.05
CA SER A 86 11.03 15.09 -0.84
C SER A 86 10.39 16.18 -1.71
N SER A 87 9.71 15.81 -2.80
CA SER A 87 8.97 16.75 -3.65
C SER A 87 7.56 17.07 -3.14
N LEU A 88 7.07 16.36 -2.11
CA LEU A 88 5.73 16.53 -1.54
C LEU A 88 5.75 17.53 -0.39
N SER A 89 4.62 18.20 -0.15
CA SER A 89 4.48 19.14 0.97
C SER A 89 4.38 18.44 2.33
N SER A 90 4.02 17.16 2.37
CA SER A 90 3.99 16.33 3.58
C SER A 90 4.22 14.85 3.23
N ALA A 91 4.49 14.02 4.24
CA ALA A 91 4.65 12.60 4.02
C ALA A 91 3.32 11.95 3.57
N PRO A 92 3.31 11.12 2.51
CA PRO A 92 2.11 10.42 2.08
C PRO A 92 1.65 9.47 3.19
N SER A 93 0.38 9.54 3.56
CA SER A 93 -0.14 8.84 4.74
C SER A 93 -1.44 8.10 4.44
N LEU A 94 -1.58 6.91 5.04
CA LEU A 94 -2.85 6.16 5.07
C LEU A 94 -3.76 6.58 6.24
N GLY A 95 -3.29 7.50 7.09
CA GLY A 95 -4.03 8.07 8.21
C GLY A 95 -5.16 9.03 7.77
N ASP A 96 -5.62 9.88 8.68
CA ASP A 96 -6.75 10.81 8.45
C ASP A 96 -6.31 12.26 8.25
N SER A 97 -5.02 12.51 8.04
CA SER A 97 -4.53 13.85 7.72
C SER A 97 -4.94 14.19 6.29
N ALA A 98 -5.65 15.32 6.11
CA ALA A 98 -6.00 15.82 4.79
C ALA A 98 -4.75 16.04 3.91
N ASP A 99 -3.70 16.66 4.47
CA ASP A 99 -2.43 16.87 3.77
C ASP A 99 -1.74 15.55 3.42
N GLY A 100 -1.73 14.59 4.34
CA GLY A 100 -1.15 13.28 4.13
C GLY A 100 -1.86 12.46 3.06
N VAL A 101 -3.20 12.53 3.00
CA VAL A 101 -4.01 11.85 1.97
C VAL A 101 -3.89 12.56 0.62
N LYS A 102 -3.82 13.89 0.60
CA LYS A 102 -3.53 14.66 -0.61
C LYS A 102 -2.15 14.28 -1.18
N CYS A 103 -1.13 14.26 -0.33
CA CYS A 103 0.23 13.85 -0.73
C CYS A 103 0.30 12.38 -1.12
N LEU A 104 -0.54 11.51 -0.53
CA LEU A 104 -0.68 10.12 -0.97
C LEU A 104 -1.15 10.05 -2.43
N PHE A 105 -2.19 10.78 -2.81
CA PHE A 105 -2.64 10.75 -4.21
C PHE A 105 -1.60 11.32 -5.16
N GLN A 106 -0.95 12.43 -4.81
CA GLN A 106 0.14 12.98 -5.62
C GLN A 106 1.31 11.99 -5.77
N TYR A 107 1.68 11.32 -4.67
CA TYR A 107 2.68 10.27 -4.67
C TYR A 107 2.30 9.10 -5.60
N LEU A 108 1.03 8.67 -5.56
CA LEU A 108 0.50 7.59 -6.41
C LEU A 108 0.39 7.99 -7.88
N SER A 109 0.20 9.27 -8.20
CA SER A 109 0.29 9.76 -9.59
C SER A 109 1.74 9.73 -10.08
N SER A 110 2.72 10.04 -9.22
CA SER A 110 4.14 10.04 -9.56
C SER A 110 4.77 8.65 -9.60
N THR A 111 4.24 7.70 -8.84
CA THR A 111 4.66 6.30 -8.83
C THR A 111 3.66 5.49 -9.63
N SER A 112 4.02 5.01 -10.83
CA SER A 112 3.14 4.24 -11.73
C SER A 112 2.68 2.88 -11.16
N MET A 113 1.98 2.90 -10.03
CA MET A 113 1.53 1.73 -9.29
C MET A 113 0.11 1.36 -9.72
N GLU A 114 -0.05 0.12 -10.18
CA GLU A 114 -1.35 -0.43 -10.52
C GLU A 114 -2.09 -0.89 -9.25
N ILE A 115 -3.10 -0.10 -8.84
CA ILE A 115 -3.87 -0.37 -7.61
C ILE A 115 -5.10 -1.27 -7.89
N LEU A 116 -5.52 -1.45 -9.15
CA LEU A 116 -6.72 -2.21 -9.52
C LEU A 116 -6.42 -3.36 -10.50
N GLN A 117 -7.18 -4.46 -10.38
CA GLN A 117 -7.39 -5.39 -11.49
C GLN A 117 -8.48 -4.82 -12.41
N ASN A 118 -8.33 -5.05 -13.73
CA ASN A 118 -9.16 -4.61 -14.87
C ASN A 118 -8.59 -3.47 -15.74
N GLY A 119 -7.27 -3.34 -15.88
CA GLY A 119 -6.66 -2.53 -16.94
C GLY A 119 -6.88 -1.01 -16.84
N ALA A 120 -7.67 -0.53 -15.88
CA ALA A 120 -7.74 0.87 -15.53
C ALA A 120 -6.53 1.23 -14.68
N LYS A 121 -5.49 1.74 -15.34
CA LYS A 121 -4.57 2.68 -14.71
C LYS A 121 -5.42 3.75 -14.04
N VAL A 122 -5.27 3.93 -12.73
CA VAL A 122 -5.98 4.97 -11.99
C VAL A 122 -5.34 6.35 -12.22
N PHE A 123 -4.21 6.39 -12.95
CA PHE A 123 -3.57 7.58 -13.49
C PHE A 123 -2.96 7.28 -14.87
#